data_AF-A0A2X3FNR8-F1
#
_entry.id   AF-A0A2X3FNR8-F1
#
_cell.length_a   1.000
_cell.length_b   1.000
_cell.length_c   1.000
_cell.angle_alpha   90.00
_cell.angle_beta   90.00
_cell.angle_gamma   90.00
#
_symmetry.space_group_name_H-M   'P 1'
#
loop_
_entity.id
_entity.type
_entity.pdbx_description
1 polymer ?
#
loop_
_entity_poly.entity_id
_entity_poly.type
_entity_poly.pdbx_seq_one_letter_code
_entity_poly.pdbx_strand_id
1 'polypeptide(L)' 'MQTYFDQVDRVRFAGPKTDNPLAFRHYNPDEIVLGKRMADHLRFAACYWHNFCWNGADMFGAGFV' A
#
# COMPACT_ATOMS: atom_id res chain seq x y z
N MET A 1 -12.42 1.81 19.09
CA MET A 1 -11.97 2.15 17.72
C MET A 1 -12.12 0.90 16.89
N GLN A 2 -12.91 0.92 15.81
CA GLN A 2 -13.10 -0.25 14.96
C GLN A 2 -11.91 -0.40 14.01
N THR A 3 -11.44 -1.64 13.83
CA THR A 3 -10.41 -2.00 12.84
C THR A 3 -11.13 -2.57 11.62
N TYR A 4 -11.04 -1.93 10.46
CA TYR A 4 -11.66 -2.42 9.22
C TYR A 4 -10.88 -3.60 8.59
N PHE A 5 -9.60 -3.74 8.92
CA PHE A 5 -8.69 -4.79 8.43
C PHE A 5 -8.01 -5.48 9.62
N ASP A 6 -8.76 -6.26 10.38
CA ASP A 6 -8.28 -6.97 11.58
C ASP A 6 -7.36 -8.16 11.26
N GLN A 7 -7.42 -8.68 10.04
CA GLN A 7 -6.57 -9.76 9.55
C GLN A 7 -5.24 -9.28 8.93
N VAL A 8 -5.01 -7.97 8.83
CA VAL A 8 -3.84 -7.41 8.15
C VAL A 8 -3.00 -6.60 9.14
N ASP A 9 -1.84 -7.14 9.48
CA ASP A 9 -0.83 -6.42 10.23
C ASP A 9 -0.15 -5.31 9.41
N ARG A 10 0.53 -4.40 10.09
CA ARG A 10 1.35 -3.38 9.43
C ARG A 10 2.42 -4.06 8.54
N VAL A 11 2.32 -3.84 7.24
CA VAL A 11 3.26 -4.32 6.22
C VAL A 11 4.67 -3.79 6.51
N ARG A 12 5.65 -4.70 6.57
CA ARG A 12 7.07 -4.38 6.84
C ARG A 12 7.96 -4.76 5.67
N PHE A 13 9.16 -4.20 5.63
CA PHE A 13 10.22 -4.64 4.73
C PHE A 13 10.77 -6.01 5.15
N ALA A 14 10.80 -6.96 4.23
CA ALA A 14 11.34 -8.31 4.45
C ALA A 14 12.45 -8.69 3.45
N GLY A 15 12.85 -7.75 2.59
CA GLY A 15 13.93 -7.95 1.63
C GLY A 15 13.48 -8.59 0.30
N PRO A 16 14.36 -8.58 -0.71
CA PRO A 16 14.00 -8.89 -2.10
C PRO A 16 13.67 -10.36 -2.37
N LYS A 17 14.07 -11.27 -1.47
CA LYS A 17 13.86 -12.71 -1.60
C LYS A 17 12.63 -13.23 -0.86
N THR A 18 11.87 -12.34 -0.20
CA THR A 18 10.67 -12.74 0.54
C THR A 18 9.58 -13.26 -0.42
N ASP A 19 8.95 -14.36 -0.01
CA ASP A 19 7.77 -14.94 -0.64
C ASP A 19 6.45 -14.40 -0.05
N ASN A 20 6.51 -13.73 1.11
CA ASN A 20 5.33 -13.15 1.75
C ASN A 20 4.73 -12.02 0.90
N PRO A 21 3.47 -12.14 0.45
CA PRO A 21 2.80 -11.11 -0.36
C PRO A 21 2.48 -9.83 0.41
N LEU A 22 2.36 -9.89 1.74
CA LEU A 22 2.08 -8.76 2.62
C LEU A 22 3.36 -8.20 3.26
N ALA A 23 4.47 -8.23 2.53
CA ALA A 23 5.74 -7.64 2.92
C ALA A 23 6.37 -6.85 1.76
N PHE A 24 6.99 -5.72 2.07
CA PHE A 24 7.74 -4.96 1.08
C PHE A 24 9.03 -5.68 0.71
N ARG A 25 9.22 -5.91 -0.60
CA ARG A 25 10.44 -6.51 -1.16
C ARG A 25 11.57 -5.50 -1.37
N HIS A 26 11.21 -4.27 -1.73
CA HIS A 26 12.15 -3.21 -2.11
C HIS A 26 11.94 -1.90 -1.36
N TYR A 27 10.77 -1.70 -0.76
CA TYR A 27 10.48 -0.47 -0.04
C TYR A 27 10.91 -0.57 1.42
N ASN A 28 12.02 0.08 1.75
CA ASN A 28 12.45 0.31 3.12
C ASN A 28 12.41 1.84 3.42
N PRO A 29 11.48 2.33 4.27
CA PRO A 29 11.29 3.77 4.48
C PRO A 29 12.49 4.48 5.13
N ASP A 30 13.40 3.75 5.77
CA ASP A 30 14.60 4.28 6.43
C ASP A 30 15.87 4.15 5.59
N GLU A 31 15.80 3.46 4.45
CA GLU A 31 16.95 3.29 3.56
C GLU A 31 17.37 4.64 2.96
N ILE A 32 18.66 4.95 3.06
CA ILE A 32 19.25 6.17 2.50
C ILE A 32 19.67 5.89 1.06
N VAL A 33 18.96 6.51 0.12
CA VAL A 33 19.27 6.47 -1.31
C VAL A 33 19.79 7.84 -1.70
N LEU A 34 21.03 7.93 -2.19
CA LEU A 34 21.65 9.20 -2.64
C LEU A 34 21.51 10.35 -1.61
N GLY A 35 21.63 10.03 -0.32
CA GLY A 35 21.60 11.02 0.77
C GLY A 35 20.22 11.44 1.29
N LYS A 36 19.12 10.83 0.84
CA LYS A 36 17.77 11.02 1.46
C LYS A 36 17.09 9.68 1.72
N ARG A 37 16.16 9.66 2.67
CA ARG A 37 15.38 8.45 2.97
C ARG A 37 14.48 8.10 1.79
N MET A 38 14.27 6.81 1.54
CA MET A 38 13.38 6.34 0.47
C MET A 38 11.96 6.88 0.61
N ALA A 39 11.47 7.03 1.85
CA ALA A 39 10.18 7.65 2.14
C ALA A 39 10.11 9.12 1.65
N ASP A 40 11.20 9.88 1.77
CA ASP A 40 11.28 11.29 1.36
C ASP A 40 11.43 11.44 -0.16
N HIS A 41 11.98 10.43 -0.83
CA HIS A 41 12.04 10.38 -2.29
C HIS A 41 10.68 10.08 -2.90
N LEU A 42 10.03 9.02 -2.42
CA LEU A 42 8.82 8.49 -3.06
C LEU A 42 7.56 9.22 -2.60
N ARG A 43 7.49 9.58 -1.31
CA ARG A 43 6.39 10.34 -0.71
C ARG A 43 5.02 9.77 -1.07
N PHE A 44 4.87 8.45 -0.92
CA PHE A 44 3.64 7.74 -1.27
C PHE A 44 2.43 8.32 -0.54
N ALA A 45 1.31 8.41 -1.27
CA ALA A 45 0.02 8.83 -0.77
C ALA A 45 -1.07 7.88 -1.29
N ALA A 46 -2.12 7.69 -0.50
CA ALA A 46 -3.30 6.96 -0.92
C ALA A 46 -4.30 7.91 -1.58
N CYS A 47 -4.85 7.52 -2.73
CA CYS A 47 -5.91 8.29 -3.39
C CYS A 47 -7.27 7.98 -2.75
N TYR A 48 -7.90 8.96 -2.11
CA TYR A 48 -9.13 8.73 -1.36
C TYR A 48 -10.28 8.18 -2.22
N TRP A 49 -10.50 8.78 -3.39
CA TRP A 49 -11.59 8.38 -4.30
C TRP A 49 -11.48 6.91 -4.72
N HIS A 50 -10.29 6.50 -5.19
CA HIS A 50 -10.08 5.13 -5.70
C HIS A 50 -10.11 4.09 -4.58
N ASN A 51 -9.59 4.41 -3.39
CA ASN A 51 -9.44 3.42 -2.32
C ASN A 51 -10.69 3.27 -1.45
N PHE A 52 -11.51 4.31 -1.32
CA PHE A 52 -12.61 4.32 -0.34
C PHE A 52 -13.98 4.68 -0.92
N CYS A 53 -14.06 5.34 -2.08
CA CYS A 53 -15.34 5.79 -2.64
C CYS A 53 -15.79 4.96 -3.85
N TRP A 54 -14.87 4.43 -4.65
CA TRP A 54 -15.20 3.73 -5.87
C TRP A 54 -15.63 2.28 -5.58
N ASN A 55 -16.86 1.95 -5.94
CA ASN A 55 -17.50 0.65 -5.72
C ASN A 55 -17.30 -0.34 -6.89
N GLY A 56 -16.34 -0.09 -7.77
CA GLY A 56 -16.04 -0.97 -8.90
C GLY A 56 -16.98 -0.87 -10.10
N ALA A 57 -17.77 0.19 -10.22
CA ALA A 57 -18.60 0.45 -11.40
C ALA A 57 -17.74 0.73 -12.65
N ASP A 58 -18.20 0.25 -13.82
CA ASP A 58 -17.58 0.52 -15.12
C ASP A 58 -18.62 0.92 -16.19
N MET A 59 -18.18 1.08 -17.44
CA MET A 59 -19.05 1.53 -18.56
C MET A 59 -20.11 0.50 -18.97
N PHE A 60 -19.97 -0.75 -18.53
CA PHE A 60 -20.81 -1.89 -18.92
C PHE A 60 -21.63 -2.45 -17.77
N GLY A 61 -21.42 -1.97 -16.53
CA GLY A 61 -22.17 -2.45 -15.37
C GLY A 61 -22.08 -1.52 -14.15
N ALA A 62 -23.14 -1.56 -13.33
CA ALA A 62 -23.09 -0.96 -12.00
C ALA A 62 -22.06 -1.70 -11.13
N GLY A 63 -21.44 -0.97 -10.20
CA GLY A 63 -20.41 -1.51 -9.32
C GLY A 63 -20.88 -2.74 -8.55
N PHE A 64 -19.92 -3.55 -8.11
CA PHE A 64 -20.18 -4.76 -7.36
C PHE A 64 -20.77 -4.37 -6.00
N VAL A 65 -22.10 -4.44 -5.87
CA VAL A 65 -22.80 -4.45 -4.58
C VAL A 65 -22.78 -5.87 -4.04
#